data_AF-A0A1F3V284-F1
#
_entry.id   AF-A0A1F3V284-F1
#
_cell.length_a   1.000
_cell.length_b   1.000
_cell.length_c   1.000
_cell.angle_alpha   90.00
_cell.angle_beta   90.00
_cell.angle_gamma   90.00
#
_symmetry.space_group_name_H-M   'P 1'
#
loop_
_entity.id
_entity.type
_entity.pdbx_description
1 polymer ?
#
loop_
_entity_poly.entity_id
_entity_poly.type
_entity_poly.pdbx_seq_one_letter_code
_entity_poly.pdbx_strand_id
1 'polypeptide(L)'
;MKTSLLIFLATLFSFTAFATVDGQTRVFLVVQDVNSEEFFVERAPIIGCYGLPYGPQLVQFTAEYSAPSNVGCGMHGVVDNINYLTCAKVLNTRESANYMSLVEMTLDISGCEAKNNPQFITMVRTAAKLNFPLKKGEIKLTLVK
;
A
#
# COMPACT_ATOMS: atom_id res chain seq x y z
N MET A 1 -55.78 5.52 13.24
CA MET A 1 -54.51 4.80 13.45
C MET A 1 -53.93 4.28 12.13
N LYS A 2 -53.57 5.16 11.17
CA LYS A 2 -52.99 4.74 9.87
C LYS A 2 -51.75 5.56 9.46
N THR A 3 -51.38 6.58 10.22
CA THR A 3 -50.27 7.49 9.90
C THR A 3 -48.96 7.15 10.59
N SER A 4 -48.95 6.24 11.57
CA SER A 4 -47.72 5.89 12.32
C SER A 4 -46.83 4.83 11.66
N LEU A 5 -47.32 4.11 10.65
CA LEU A 5 -46.55 3.04 10.00
C LEU A 5 -45.60 3.55 8.90
N LEU A 6 -45.87 4.75 8.35
CA LEU A 6 -45.08 5.31 7.24
C LEU A 6 -43.77 5.96 7.69
N ILE A 7 -43.66 6.36 8.96
CA ILE A 7 -42.46 7.01 9.50
C ILE A 7 -41.37 5.97 9.83
N PHE A 8 -41.76 4.74 10.17
CA PHE A 8 -40.81 3.68 10.52
C PHE A 8 -40.14 3.03 9.29
N LEU A 9 -40.72 3.20 8.10
CA LEU A 9 -40.16 2.64 6.85
C LEU A 9 -39.10 3.56 6.20
N ALA A 10 -39.05 4.84 6.59
CA ALA A 10 -38.12 5.81 6.01
C ALA A 10 -36.72 5.81 6.67
N THR A 11 -36.55 5.13 7.82
CA THR A 11 -35.28 5.09 8.55
C THR A 11 -34.40 3.87 8.22
N LEU A 12 -34.87 2.93 7.39
CA LEU A 12 -34.17 1.67 7.12
C LEU A 12 -33.20 1.69 5.93
N PHE A 13 -33.03 2.82 5.24
CA PHE A 13 -32.15 2.90 4.05
C PHE A 13 -31.15 4.06 4.08
N SER A 14 -30.73 4.51 5.25
CA SER A 14 -29.54 5.37 5.36
C SER A 14 -28.26 4.53 5.33
N PHE A 15 -28.09 3.70 4.30
CA PHE A 15 -26.75 3.24 3.92
C PHE A 15 -26.03 4.46 3.36
N THR A 16 -25.29 5.17 4.21
CA THR A 16 -24.34 6.16 3.76
C THR A 16 -23.30 5.43 2.94
N ALA A 17 -23.48 5.44 1.62
CA ALA A 17 -22.42 5.11 0.68
C ALA A 17 -21.30 6.13 0.95
N PHE A 18 -20.31 5.71 1.72
CA PHE A 18 -19.06 6.45 1.81
C PHE A 18 -18.44 6.37 0.41
N ALA A 19 -18.53 7.46 -0.34
CA ALA A 19 -17.68 7.64 -1.50
C ALA A 19 -16.24 7.60 -0.98
N THR A 20 -15.60 6.44 -1.14
CA THR A 20 -14.16 6.32 -0.99
C THR A 20 -13.58 7.37 -1.94
N VAL A 21 -12.89 8.34 -1.37
CA VAL A 21 -12.00 9.25 -2.10
C VAL A 21 -11.31 8.42 -3.18
N ASP A 22 -11.27 8.94 -4.41
CA ASP A 22 -10.62 8.34 -5.59
C ASP A 22 -9.10 8.19 -5.37
N GLY A 23 -8.75 7.38 -4.39
CA GLY A 23 -7.40 6.97 -4.05
C GLY A 23 -7.04 5.83 -4.97
N GLN A 24 -5.80 5.85 -5.48
CA GLN A 24 -5.26 4.76 -6.28
C GLN A 24 -5.66 3.40 -5.67
N THR A 25 -6.41 2.59 -6.41
CA THR A 25 -6.92 1.27 -5.97
C THR A 25 -5.82 0.20 -5.91
N ARG A 26 -4.56 0.61 -6.05
CA ARG A 26 -3.41 -0.25 -6.24
C ARG A 26 -2.21 0.33 -5.51
N VAL A 27 -1.31 -0.56 -5.12
CA VAL A 27 -0.03 -0.27 -4.48
C VAL A 27 1.09 -0.80 -5.38
N PHE A 28 2.24 -0.13 -5.37
CA PHE A 28 3.45 -0.61 -6.02
C PHE A 28 4.37 -1.24 -4.96
N LEU A 29 4.61 -2.54 -5.09
CA LEU A 29 5.40 -3.36 -4.18
C LEU A 29 6.83 -3.48 -4.70
N VAL A 30 7.79 -3.71 -3.81
CA VAL A 30 9.13 -4.17 -4.20
C VAL A 30 9.14 -5.68 -4.09
N VAL A 31 9.44 -6.35 -5.18
CA VAL A 31 9.46 -7.82 -5.27
C VAL A 31 10.85 -8.28 -5.66
N GLN A 32 11.24 -9.46 -5.19
CA GLN A 32 12.46 -10.14 -5.59
C GLN A 32 12.11 -11.38 -6.42
N ASP A 33 12.76 -11.56 -7.57
CA ASP A 33 12.69 -12.82 -8.30
C ASP A 33 13.48 -13.89 -7.53
N VAL A 34 12.82 -15.01 -7.23
CA VAL A 34 13.41 -16.11 -6.44
C VAL A 34 14.54 -16.82 -7.19
N ASN A 35 14.55 -16.79 -8.52
CA ASN A 35 15.53 -17.49 -9.35
C ASN A 35 16.75 -16.62 -9.70
N SER A 36 16.53 -15.32 -9.92
CA SER A 36 17.61 -14.39 -10.34
C SER A 36 18.11 -13.48 -9.22
N GLU A 37 17.44 -13.47 -8.06
CA GLU A 37 17.67 -12.53 -6.96
C GLU A 37 17.52 -11.05 -7.35
N GLU A 38 16.97 -10.76 -8.54
CA GLU A 38 16.76 -9.41 -9.03
C GLU A 38 15.55 -8.74 -8.38
N PHE A 39 15.67 -7.44 -8.12
CA PHE A 39 14.59 -6.63 -7.58
C PHE A 39 13.87 -5.87 -8.69
N PHE A 40 12.54 -5.84 -8.61
CA PHE A 40 11.68 -5.05 -9.49
C PHE A 40 10.48 -4.48 -8.73
N VAL A 41 9.70 -3.62 -9.40
CA VAL A 41 8.47 -3.05 -8.86
C VAL A 41 7.27 -3.71 -9.52
N GLU A 42 6.36 -4.24 -8.70
CA GLU A 42 5.13 -4.86 -9.16
C GLU A 42 3.90 -4.07 -8.69
N ARG A 43 2.85 -4.04 -9.52
CA ARG A 43 1.62 -3.33 -9.21
C ARG A 43 0.55 -4.30 -8.75
N ALA A 44 0.06 -4.13 -7.53
CA ALA A 44 -0.91 -5.03 -6.91
C ALA A 44 -2.17 -4.27 -6.45
N PRO A 45 -3.36 -4.89 -6.42
CA PRO A 45 -4.56 -4.27 -5.84
C PRO A 45 -4.42 -4.04 -4.35
N ILE A 46 -5.04 -2.98 -3.82
CA ILE A 46 -5.10 -2.79 -2.36
C ILE A 46 -6.06 -3.81 -1.76
N ILE A 47 -5.54 -4.74 -0.96
CA ILE A 47 -6.35 -5.76 -0.27
C ILE A 47 -6.66 -5.31 1.17
N GLY A 48 -7.94 -5.16 1.51
CA GLY A 48 -8.42 -4.88 2.88
C GLY A 48 -9.23 -3.59 3.02
N CYS A 49 -9.97 -3.48 4.13
CA CYS A 49 -10.76 -2.29 4.48
C CYS A 49 -9.99 -1.47 5.51
N TYR A 50 -9.23 -0.47 5.05
CA TYR A 50 -8.51 0.44 5.94
C TYR A 50 -9.43 1.63 6.20
N GLY A 51 -10.12 1.63 7.35
CA GLY A 51 -10.93 2.77 7.81
C GLY A 51 -10.08 3.98 8.20
N LEU A 52 -9.06 4.30 7.41
CA LEU A 52 -8.06 5.32 7.69
C LEU A 52 -8.21 6.49 6.70
N PRO A 53 -8.19 7.75 7.18
CA PRO A 53 -8.17 8.93 6.32
C PRO A 53 -6.82 9.08 5.58
N TYR A 54 -5.76 8.45 6.09
CA TYR A 54 -4.44 8.40 5.48
C TYR A 54 -4.42 7.28 4.44
N GLY A 55 -4.21 7.66 3.17
CA GLY A 55 -4.39 6.81 2.01
C GLY A 55 -3.83 5.39 2.21
N PRO A 56 -4.63 4.33 1.98
CA PRO A 56 -4.25 2.94 2.26
C PRO A 56 -2.92 2.51 1.63
N GLN A 57 -2.46 3.20 0.58
CA GLN A 57 -1.12 3.03 0.00
C GLN A 57 0.02 3.14 1.02
N LEU A 58 -0.01 4.10 1.96
CA LEU A 58 1.11 4.27 2.89
C LEU A 58 1.26 3.07 3.83
N VAL A 59 0.13 2.57 4.32
CA VAL A 59 0.11 1.37 5.17
C VAL A 59 0.52 0.15 4.35
N GLN A 60 -0.05 -0.01 3.15
CA GLN A 60 0.24 -1.16 2.29
C GLN A 60 1.65 -1.19 1.73
N PHE A 61 2.33 -0.04 1.62
CA PHE A 61 3.67 0.04 1.06
C PHE A 61 4.67 -0.87 1.78
N THR A 62 4.50 -1.05 3.09
CA THR A 62 5.35 -1.92 3.94
C THR A 62 4.58 -3.09 4.57
N ALA A 63 3.31 -3.28 4.21
CA ALA A 63 2.53 -4.40 4.72
C ALA A 63 2.87 -5.68 3.96
N GLU A 64 2.64 -6.83 4.62
CA GLU A 64 2.66 -8.12 3.96
C GLU A 64 1.65 -8.13 2.81
N TYR A 65 2.09 -8.62 1.66
CA TYR A 65 1.22 -8.86 0.52
C TYR A 65 1.26 -10.34 0.18
N SER A 66 0.26 -11.05 0.67
CA SER A 66 0.04 -12.47 0.43
C SER A 66 -0.49 -12.71 -0.99
N ALA A 67 0.30 -13.36 -1.84
CA ALA A 67 -0.12 -13.82 -3.15
C ALA A 67 -0.10 -15.36 -3.20
N PRO A 68 -1.06 -16.01 -3.87
CA PRO A 68 -0.99 -17.44 -4.11
C PRO A 68 0.25 -17.71 -4.97
N SER A 69 1.21 -18.49 -4.46
CA SER A 69 2.30 -18.95 -5.30
C SER A 69 1.79 -20.09 -6.17
N ASN A 70 2.01 -19.96 -7.47
CA ASN A 70 1.68 -20.99 -8.45
C ASN A 70 2.67 -22.15 -8.31
N VAL A 71 2.66 -22.84 -7.17
CA VAL A 71 3.25 -24.17 -7.06
C VAL A 71 2.38 -25.08 -7.91
N GLY A 72 2.97 -25.67 -8.95
CA GLY A 72 2.29 -26.16 -10.16
C GLY A 72 1.04 -27.02 -9.98
N CYS A 73 0.26 -27.12 -11.06
CA CYS A 73 -1.01 -27.84 -11.17
C CYS A 73 -1.07 -29.13 -10.31
N GLY A 74 -1.68 -29.05 -9.13
CA GLY A 74 -1.98 -30.22 -8.30
C GLY A 74 -1.53 -30.18 -6.83
N MET A 75 -0.81 -29.15 -6.37
CA MET A 75 -0.47 -29.02 -4.94
C MET A 75 -1.41 -28.07 -4.19
N HIS A 76 -1.49 -28.23 -2.86
CA HIS A 76 -2.16 -27.27 -1.97
C HIS A 76 -1.57 -25.87 -2.19
N GLY A 77 -2.43 -24.87 -2.39
CA GLY A 77 -2.01 -23.49 -2.62
C GLY A 77 -1.16 -22.99 -1.44
N VAL A 78 0.08 -22.63 -1.72
CA VAL A 78 0.95 -21.93 -0.78
C VAL A 78 0.73 -20.44 -0.99
N VAL A 79 0.66 -19.69 0.11
CA VAL A 79 0.51 -18.24 0.07
C VAL A 79 1.83 -17.66 0.52
N ASP A 80 2.48 -16.90 -0.36
CA ASP A 80 3.77 -16.29 -0.09
C ASP A 80 3.64 -14.77 -0.01
N ASN A 81 4.38 -14.16 0.92
CA ASN A 81 4.49 -12.71 0.98
C ASN A 81 5.45 -12.22 -0.10
N ILE A 82 4.93 -11.55 -1.12
CA ILE A 82 5.73 -11.05 -2.24
C ILE A 82 6.29 -9.65 -2.00
N ASN A 83 5.84 -8.93 -0.97
CA ASN A 83 6.33 -7.59 -0.68
C ASN A 83 7.63 -7.66 0.13
N TYR A 84 8.76 -7.49 -0.55
CA TYR A 84 10.08 -7.46 0.07
C TYR A 84 10.25 -6.28 1.03
N LEU A 85 9.42 -5.23 0.95
CA LEU A 85 9.45 -4.11 1.90
C LEU A 85 8.79 -4.38 3.25
N THR A 86 8.30 -5.60 3.50
CA THR A 86 7.72 -5.99 4.80
C THR A 86 8.71 -5.84 5.96
N CYS A 87 10.00 -6.02 5.70
CA CYS A 87 11.07 -5.81 6.68
C CYS A 87 11.29 -4.34 7.07
N ALA A 88 10.69 -3.40 6.33
CA ALA A 88 10.91 -1.98 6.50
C ALA A 88 9.86 -1.35 7.44
N LYS A 89 10.23 -0.24 8.08
CA LYS A 89 9.35 0.51 8.98
C LYS A 89 9.30 1.97 8.59
N VAL A 90 8.08 2.50 8.41
CA VAL A 90 7.87 3.95 8.26
C VAL A 90 8.11 4.61 9.62
N LEU A 91 9.13 5.47 9.70
CA LEU A 91 9.48 6.18 10.93
C LEU A 91 8.80 7.54 11.03
N ASN A 92 8.72 8.24 9.89
CA ASN A 92 8.16 9.58 9.85
C ASN A 92 7.62 9.91 8.46
N THR A 93 6.60 10.76 8.41
CA THR A 93 5.95 11.23 7.20
C THR A 93 5.63 12.71 7.30
N ARG A 94 5.68 13.40 6.16
CA ARG A 94 5.25 14.79 6.05
C ARG A 94 4.33 14.96 4.86
N GLU A 95 3.20 15.60 5.11
CA GLU A 95 2.20 15.91 4.11
C GLU A 95 2.38 17.34 3.58
N SER A 96 1.83 17.60 2.40
CA SER A 96 1.73 18.94 1.85
C SER A 96 0.81 19.82 2.72
N ALA A 97 0.95 21.15 2.62
CA ALA A 97 0.16 22.08 3.43
C ALA A 97 -1.35 21.98 3.23
N ASN A 98 -1.79 21.40 2.11
CA ASN A 98 -3.19 21.13 1.80
C ASN A 98 -3.63 19.69 2.15
N TYR A 99 -2.76 18.88 2.76
CA TYR A 99 -3.02 17.49 3.18
C TYR A 99 -3.44 16.54 2.06
N MET A 100 -3.15 16.89 0.80
CA MET A 100 -3.54 16.11 -0.37
C MET A 100 -2.44 15.16 -0.87
N SER A 101 -1.21 15.30 -0.38
CA SER A 101 -0.07 14.54 -0.91
C SER A 101 1.01 14.34 0.15
N LEU A 102 1.65 13.16 0.14
CA LEU A 102 2.81 12.86 0.95
C LEU A 102 4.08 13.41 0.28
N VAL A 103 4.76 14.37 0.90
CA VAL A 103 5.91 15.08 0.32
C VAL A 103 7.26 14.57 0.84
N GLU A 104 7.32 14.05 2.07
CA GLU A 104 8.53 13.47 2.63
C GLU A 104 8.20 12.19 3.42
N MET A 105 9.09 11.19 3.36
CA MET A 105 9.00 9.96 4.14
C MET A 105 10.38 9.52 4.58
N THR A 106 10.48 9.07 5.83
CA THR A 106 11.66 8.38 6.37
C THR A 106 11.32 6.91 6.57
N LEU A 107 12.04 6.05 5.85
CA LEU A 107 11.86 4.62 5.85
C LEU A 107 13.12 3.95 6.44
N ASP A 108 12.92 3.15 7.48
CA ASP A 108 13.94 2.30 8.06
C ASP A 108 13.94 0.95 7.34
N ILE A 109 15.05 0.64 6.66
CA ILE A 109 15.28 -0.62 5.97
C ILE A 109 16.38 -1.45 6.66
N SER A 110 16.75 -1.14 7.89
CA SER A 110 17.80 -1.85 8.64
C SER A 110 17.47 -3.32 8.88
N GLY A 111 16.18 -3.65 8.97
CA GLY A 111 15.67 -5.03 9.07
C GLY A 111 15.72 -5.81 7.75
N CYS A 112 15.97 -5.16 6.61
CA CYS A 112 16.01 -5.81 5.32
C CYS A 112 17.39 -6.38 5.01
N GLU A 113 17.45 -7.63 4.55
CA GLU A 113 18.71 -8.28 4.18
C GLU A 113 19.41 -7.53 3.04
N ALA A 114 18.64 -7.12 2.03
CA ALA A 114 19.13 -6.38 0.87
C ALA A 114 19.41 -4.88 1.12
N LYS A 115 19.46 -4.39 2.36
CA LYS A 115 19.59 -2.94 2.68
C LYS A 115 20.80 -2.22 2.06
N ASN A 116 21.84 -2.97 1.68
CA ASN A 116 23.02 -2.44 1.01
C ASN A 116 23.05 -2.70 -0.51
N ASN A 117 22.08 -3.42 -1.05
CA ASN A 117 21.97 -3.70 -2.48
C ASN A 117 21.49 -2.44 -3.24
N PRO A 118 22.24 -1.95 -4.25
CA PRO A 118 21.90 -0.73 -4.98
C PRO A 118 20.66 -0.88 -5.86
N GLN A 119 20.41 -2.07 -6.42
CA GLN A 119 19.20 -2.35 -7.18
C GLN A 119 17.96 -2.33 -6.28
N PHE A 120 18.04 -2.97 -5.10
CA PHE A 120 16.98 -2.90 -4.09
C PHE A 120 16.65 -1.44 -3.73
N ILE A 121 17.66 -0.64 -3.38
CA ILE A 121 17.48 0.78 -3.04
C ILE A 121 16.82 1.55 -4.19
N THR A 122 17.20 1.25 -5.43
CA THR A 122 16.60 1.86 -6.62
C THR A 122 15.13 1.48 -6.73
N MET A 123 14.78 0.22 -6.53
CA MET A 123 13.38 -0.23 -6.57
C MET A 123 12.55 0.35 -5.42
N VAL A 124 13.10 0.49 -4.22
CA VAL A 124 12.44 1.17 -3.09
C VAL A 124 12.13 2.63 -3.44
N ARG A 125 13.08 3.35 -4.04
CA ARG A 125 12.85 4.74 -4.50
C ARG A 125 11.80 4.82 -5.60
N THR A 126 11.87 3.91 -6.58
CA THR A 126 10.90 3.82 -7.68
C THR A 126 9.49 3.53 -7.16
N ALA A 127 9.34 2.56 -6.26
CA ALA A 127 8.06 2.21 -5.67
C ALA A 127 7.49 3.37 -4.84
N ALA A 128 8.31 4.07 -4.05
CA ALA A 128 7.87 5.26 -3.32
C ALA A 128 7.38 6.37 -4.27
N LYS A 129 8.12 6.65 -5.35
CA LYS A 129 7.70 7.63 -6.37
C LYS A 129 6.36 7.27 -7.02
N LEU A 130 6.13 5.99 -7.30
CA LEU A 130 4.91 5.52 -7.95
C LEU A 130 3.69 5.51 -7.02
N ASN A 131 3.88 5.16 -5.74
CA ASN A 131 2.83 5.18 -4.73
C ASN A 131 2.46 6.59 -4.27
N PHE A 132 3.42 7.53 -4.27
CA PHE A 132 3.21 8.88 -3.72
C PHE A 132 3.53 9.96 -4.77
N PRO A 133 2.75 10.03 -5.86
CA PRO A 133 2.99 11.01 -6.93
C PRO A 133 2.73 12.43 -6.43
N LEU A 134 3.65 13.34 -6.74
CA LEU A 134 3.48 14.77 -6.50
C LEU A 134 3.14 15.49 -7.79
N LYS A 135 2.31 16.54 -7.70
CA LYS A 135 2.01 17.42 -8.86
C LYS A 135 3.27 18.07 -9.45
N LYS A 136 4.28 18.30 -8.61
CA LYS A 136 5.58 18.86 -9.00
C LYS A 136 6.67 18.22 -8.16
N GLY A 137 7.67 17.62 -8.81
CA GLY A 137 8.78 16.96 -8.15
C GLY A 137 8.50 15.51 -7.75
N GLU A 138 9.34 14.97 -6.87
CA GLU A 138 9.26 13.61 -6.35
C GLU A 138 9.19 13.66 -4.83
N ILE A 139 8.58 12.64 -4.22
CA ILE A 139 8.62 12.46 -2.76
C ILE A 139 10.07 12.41 -2.30
N LYS A 140 10.39 13.16 -1.25
CA LYS A 140 11.70 13.07 -0.62
C LYS A 140 11.74 11.84 0.28
N LEU A 141 12.44 10.81 -0.19
CA LEU A 141 12.64 9.57 0.55
C LEU A 141 14.02 9.52 1.22
N THR A 142 14.01 9.52 2.55
CA THR A 142 15.19 9.25 3.39
C THR A 142 15.18 7.77 3.80
N LEU A 143 16.30 7.08 3.57
CA LEU A 143 16.47 5.68 3.97
C LEU A 143 17.42 5.61 5.17
N VAL A 144 16.98 4.95 6.24
CA VAL A 144 17.81 4.57 7.39
C VAL A 144 18.18 3.10 7.22
N LYS A 145 19.44 2.73 7.48
CA LYS A 145 19.98 1.39 7.25
C LYS A 145 20.68 0.86 8.48
#